data_AF-A7HBH8-F1
#
_entry.id   AF-A7HBH8-F1
#
_cell.length_a   1.000
_cell.length_b   1.000
_cell.length_c   1.000
_cell.angle_alpha   90.00
_cell.angle_beta   90.00
_cell.angle_gamma   90.00
#
_symmetry.space_group_name_H-M   'P 1'
#
loop_
_entity.id
_entity.type
_entity.pdbx_description
1 polymer ?
#
loop_
_entity_poly.entity_id
_entity_poly.type
_entity_poly.pdbx_seq_one_letter_code
_entity_poly.pdbx_strand_id
1 'polypeptide(L)'
;MNTHVNARMRTAIAVLAALGFACLGELPEPPQTGEKQKSTYHSSDANGAIPLRDAAGATIARGSTTPFSPEQTCGGCHDTAVITRGYHFQQGRTGPDNNLLVSDSYNPQKPWLLSPGMYGKT
;
A
#
# COMPACT_ATOMS: atom_id res chain seq x y z
N MET A 1 36.28 -5.30 61.41
CA MET A 1 34.89 -5.77 61.38
C MET A 1 33.98 -4.56 61.40
N ASN A 2 33.00 -4.55 60.50
CA ASN A 2 32.03 -3.51 60.12
C ASN A 2 31.43 -2.66 61.26
N THR A 3 31.08 -1.41 60.93
CA THR A 3 29.67 -0.95 60.93
C THR A 3 29.50 0.39 60.19
N HIS A 4 28.45 0.43 59.37
CA HIS A 4 27.90 1.56 58.63
C HIS A 4 27.45 2.72 59.54
N VAL A 5 27.22 3.91 58.96
CA VAL A 5 25.93 4.65 58.99
C VAL A 5 26.14 6.16 58.76
N ASN A 6 25.63 6.62 57.61
CA ASN A 6 24.83 7.82 57.32
C ASN A 6 25.17 9.17 57.99
N ALA A 7 25.48 10.16 57.13
CA ALA A 7 25.19 11.57 57.39
C ALA A 7 24.33 12.12 56.24
N ARG A 8 23.02 11.84 56.28
CA ARG A 8 22.01 12.70 55.65
C ARG A 8 21.53 13.65 56.73
N MET A 9 21.48 14.95 56.44
CA MET A 9 20.43 15.90 56.85
C MET A 9 21.00 17.31 56.95
N ARG A 10 20.50 18.20 56.08
CA ARG A 10 20.63 19.68 55.99
C ARG A 10 20.42 20.00 54.49
N THR A 11 19.48 20.78 53.99
CA THR A 11 18.60 21.83 54.53
C THR A 11 17.63 22.12 53.36
N ALA A 12 16.35 21.81 53.47
CA ALA A 12 15.25 22.77 53.54
C ALA A 12 15.30 24.00 52.60
N ILE A 13 14.37 24.00 51.63
CA ILE A 13 13.39 25.07 51.34
C ILE A 13 13.73 26.18 50.31
N ALA A 14 12.82 26.24 49.32
CA ALA A 14 12.33 27.36 48.51
C ALA A 14 13.17 27.89 47.34
N VAL A 15 12.74 27.56 46.11
CA VAL A 15 12.45 28.59 45.10
C VAL A 15 11.16 28.20 44.36
N LEU A 16 10.23 29.16 44.36
CA LEU A 16 8.94 29.16 43.69
C LEU A 16 9.09 29.14 42.15
N ALA A 17 8.00 28.70 41.52
CA ALA A 17 7.48 29.20 40.24
C ALA A 17 8.27 28.87 38.97
N ALA A 18 7.86 27.81 38.28
CA ALA A 18 7.73 27.76 36.82
C ALA A 18 6.97 26.49 36.40
N LEU A 19 5.72 26.34 36.85
CA LEU A 19 4.79 25.35 36.31
C LEU A 19 3.97 26.07 35.23
N GLY A 20 4.36 25.93 33.97
CA GLY A 20 3.54 26.39 32.87
C GLY A 20 4.29 26.48 31.55
N PHE A 21 3.89 25.63 30.60
CA PHE A 21 4.15 25.76 29.17
C PHE A 21 5.59 25.50 28.67
N ALA A 22 6.01 24.23 28.62
CA ALA A 22 7.17 23.84 27.82
C ALA A 22 7.14 22.36 27.40
N CYS A 23 6.05 21.87 26.78
CA CYS A 23 6.05 20.54 26.15
C CYS A 23 5.43 20.51 24.75
N LEU A 24 5.26 21.64 24.06
CA LEU A 24 5.11 21.62 22.60
C LEU A 24 6.45 22.03 21.99
N GLY A 25 7.40 21.10 22.02
CA GLY A 25 8.45 21.12 21.02
C GLY A 25 7.80 20.79 19.68
N GLU A 26 7.78 21.76 18.77
CA GLU A 26 7.47 21.53 17.37
C GLU A 26 8.39 20.39 16.89
N LEU A 27 7.82 19.24 16.52
CA LEU A 27 8.59 18.23 15.82
C LEU A 27 9.10 18.89 14.54
N PRO A 28 10.40 18.80 14.20
CA PRO A 28 10.88 19.37 12.96
C PRO A 28 10.09 18.74 11.82
N GLU A 29 9.34 19.58 11.08
CA GLU A 29 8.68 19.10 9.87
C GLU A 29 9.77 18.52 8.97
N PRO A 30 9.60 17.27 8.48
CA PRO A 30 10.59 16.69 7.59
C PRO A 30 10.75 17.62 6.38
N PRO A 31 11.98 17.87 5.90
CA PRO A 31 12.22 18.82 4.81
C PRO A 31 11.38 18.43 3.58
N GLN A 32 10.30 19.16 3.31
CA GLN A 32 9.43 18.97 2.15
C GLN A 32 10.00 19.71 0.92
N THR A 33 11.29 19.56 0.67
CA THR A 33 11.95 20.05 -0.55
C THR A 33 12.64 18.92 -1.29
N GLY A 34 11.91 17.81 -1.44
CA GLY A 34 12.26 16.80 -2.44
C GLY A 34 11.58 17.17 -3.76
N GLU A 35 12.35 17.74 -4.70
CA GLU A 35 11.98 17.72 -6.12
C GLU A 35 11.59 16.27 -6.45
N LYS A 36 10.35 16.02 -6.90
CA LYS A 36 9.88 14.65 -7.14
C LYS A 36 10.80 14.02 -8.20
N GLN A 37 11.73 13.17 -7.76
CA GLN A 37 12.56 12.41 -8.70
C GLN A 37 11.63 11.62 -9.61
N LYS A 38 11.67 11.95 -10.90
CA LYS A 38 10.93 11.25 -11.93
C LYS A 38 11.40 9.80 -11.92
N SER A 39 10.56 8.88 -11.46
CA SER A 39 10.91 7.46 -11.38
C SER A 39 11.41 6.98 -12.74
N THR A 40 12.61 6.43 -12.79
CA THR A 40 13.18 5.80 -13.99
C THR A 40 12.44 4.51 -14.39
N TYR A 41 11.56 4.01 -13.51
CA TYR A 41 10.75 2.82 -13.75
C TYR A 41 9.41 3.11 -14.41
N HIS A 42 8.92 4.36 -14.42
CA HIS A 42 7.58 4.68 -14.89
C HIS A 42 7.63 5.58 -16.12
N SER A 43 7.41 4.99 -17.31
CA SER A 43 7.12 5.75 -18.52
C SER A 43 5.67 6.27 -18.45
N SER A 44 5.50 7.44 -17.88
CA SER A 44 4.22 8.15 -17.83
C SER A 44 4.06 9.13 -18.99
N ASP A 45 2.81 9.49 -19.30
CA ASP A 45 2.49 10.63 -20.17
C ASP A 45 2.95 11.97 -19.55
N ALA A 46 2.71 13.07 -20.26
CA ALA A 46 3.07 14.42 -19.81
C ALA A 46 2.43 14.82 -18.47
N ASN A 47 1.37 14.14 -18.04
CA ASN A 47 0.65 14.39 -16.79
C ASN A 47 1.01 13.38 -15.68
N GLY A 48 1.91 12.42 -15.95
CA GLY A 48 2.25 11.38 -15.00
C GLY A 48 1.34 10.14 -15.05
N ALA A 49 0.43 10.02 -16.02
CA ALA A 49 -0.45 8.87 -16.17
C ALA A 49 0.22 7.73 -16.98
N ILE A 50 -0.02 6.48 -16.60
CA ILE A 50 0.44 5.31 -17.37
C ILE A 50 -0.51 5.10 -18.56
N PRO A 51 -0.01 5.09 -19.81
CA PRO A 51 -0.85 4.83 -20.97
C PRO A 51 -1.34 3.37 -20.99
N LEU A 52 -2.66 3.18 -21.07
CA LEU A 52 -3.25 1.84 -21.20
C LEU A 52 -2.90 1.24 -22.56
N ARG A 53 -2.65 -0.07 -22.59
CA ARG A 53 -2.37 -0.83 -23.81
C ARG A 53 -3.35 -1.97 -24.00
N ASP A 54 -3.70 -2.26 -25.26
CA ASP A 54 -4.51 -3.41 -25.62
C ASP A 54 -3.69 -4.71 -25.60
N ALA A 55 -4.31 -5.84 -25.96
CA ALA A 55 -3.65 -7.14 -25.99
C ALA A 55 -2.50 -7.24 -27.01
N ALA A 56 -2.52 -6.43 -28.07
CA ALA A 56 -1.45 -6.33 -29.07
C ALA A 56 -0.34 -5.36 -28.65
N GLY A 57 -0.51 -4.65 -27.53
CA GLY A 57 0.42 -3.66 -27.01
C GLY A 57 0.22 -2.24 -27.55
N ALA A 58 -0.81 -1.99 -28.35
CA ALA A 58 -1.11 -0.66 -28.87
C ALA A 58 -1.75 0.22 -27.78
N THR A 59 -1.42 1.51 -27.78
CA THR A 59 -1.97 2.46 -26.80
C THR A 59 -3.46 2.69 -27.04
N ILE A 60 -4.24 2.61 -25.95
CA ILE A 60 -5.68 2.83 -25.96
C ILE A 60 -5.97 4.32 -25.74
N ALA A 61 -6.75 4.91 -26.64
CA ALA A 61 -7.19 6.29 -26.51
C ALA A 61 -8.15 6.46 -25.32
N ARG A 62 -8.12 7.63 -24.69
CA ARG A 62 -9.06 7.98 -23.62
C ARG A 62 -10.50 7.92 -24.14
N GLY A 63 -11.39 7.28 -23.38
CA GLY A 63 -12.80 7.12 -23.75
C GLY A 63 -13.07 5.96 -24.72
N SER A 64 -12.04 5.21 -25.11
CA SER A 64 -12.24 3.96 -25.86
C SER A 64 -12.91 2.90 -25.01
N THR A 65 -13.66 2.00 -25.66
CA THR A 65 -14.21 0.78 -25.09
C THR A 65 -13.33 -0.45 -25.31
N THR A 66 -12.17 -0.29 -25.97
CA THR A 66 -11.19 -1.36 -26.16
C THR A 66 -10.73 -1.90 -24.81
N PRO A 67 -10.78 -3.23 -24.58
CA PRO A 67 -10.22 -3.83 -23.38
C PRO A 67 -8.72 -3.60 -23.27
N PHE A 68 -8.23 -3.28 -22.07
CA PHE A 68 -6.80 -3.15 -21.81
C PHE A 68 -6.20 -4.48 -21.32
N SER A 69 -4.92 -4.68 -21.57
CA SER A 69 -4.14 -5.79 -21.02
C SER A 69 -3.28 -5.31 -19.84
N PRO A 70 -3.47 -5.86 -18.62
CA PRO A 70 -2.59 -5.63 -17.50
C PRO A 70 -1.14 -6.02 -17.80
N GLU A 71 -0.91 -7.11 -18.54
CA GLU A 71 0.42 -7.56 -18.93
C GLU A 71 1.12 -6.54 -19.83
N GLN A 72 0.46 -6.05 -20.87
CA GLN A 72 1.06 -5.06 -21.77
C GLN A 72 1.24 -3.69 -21.09
N THR A 73 0.32 -3.31 -20.20
CA THR A 73 0.33 -2.00 -19.54
C THR A 73 1.33 -1.93 -18.39
N CYS A 74 1.32 -2.92 -17.49
CA CYS A 74 2.12 -2.91 -16.27
C CYS A 74 3.39 -3.75 -16.40
N GLY A 75 3.43 -4.73 -17.30
CA GLY A 75 4.54 -5.68 -17.46
C GLY A 75 5.87 -5.05 -17.87
N GLY A 76 5.83 -3.87 -18.50
CA GLY A 76 7.04 -3.12 -18.82
C GLY A 76 7.74 -2.51 -17.61
N CYS A 77 7.03 -2.35 -16.48
CA CYS A 77 7.55 -1.71 -15.27
C CYS A 77 7.59 -2.68 -14.06
N HIS A 78 6.71 -3.68 -14.04
CA HIS A 78 6.58 -4.66 -12.96
C HIS A 78 6.54 -6.08 -13.51
N ASP A 79 7.07 -7.04 -12.75
CA ASP A 79 6.79 -8.45 -13.02
C ASP A 79 5.32 -8.75 -12.69
N THR A 80 4.52 -8.93 -13.73
CA THR A 80 3.08 -9.20 -13.60
C THR A 80 2.80 -10.51 -12.89
N ALA A 81 3.69 -11.51 -12.98
CA ALA A 81 3.55 -12.77 -12.25
C ALA A 81 3.75 -12.59 -10.74
N VAL A 82 4.54 -11.60 -10.32
CA VAL A 82 4.72 -11.28 -8.89
C VAL A 82 3.54 -10.48 -8.35
N ILE A 83 3.15 -9.39 -9.02
CA ILE A 83 2.08 -8.52 -8.50
C ILE A 83 0.72 -9.23 -8.42
N THR A 84 0.46 -10.16 -9.36
CA THR A 84 -0.79 -10.95 -9.39
C THR A 84 -0.90 -12.00 -8.28
N ARG A 85 0.18 -12.22 -7.52
CA ARG A 85 0.15 -13.07 -6.32
C ARG A 85 -0.27 -12.30 -5.06
N GLY A 86 -0.45 -10.98 -5.17
CA GLY A 86 -0.96 -10.16 -4.08
C GLY A 86 -2.37 -10.59 -3.66
N TYR A 87 -2.69 -10.41 -2.37
CA TYR A 87 -3.95 -10.84 -1.77
C TYR A 87 -5.20 -10.44 -2.59
N HIS A 88 -5.24 -9.20 -3.09
CA HIS A 88 -6.38 -8.69 -3.85
C HIS A 88 -6.56 -9.37 -5.23
N PHE A 89 -5.48 -9.77 -5.89
CA PHE A 89 -5.55 -10.54 -7.15
C PHE A 89 -5.94 -12.00 -6.92
N GLN A 90 -5.62 -12.51 -5.74
CA GLN A 90 -5.95 -13.87 -5.31
C GLN A 90 -7.37 -13.98 -4.73
N GLN A 91 -8.08 -12.85 -4.56
CA GLN A 91 -9.39 -12.83 -3.92
C GLN A 91 -10.46 -13.51 -4.79
N GLY A 92 -10.72 -14.79 -4.52
CA GLY A 92 -11.61 -15.66 -5.29
C GLY A 92 -10.89 -16.61 -6.24
N ARG A 93 -9.56 -16.70 -6.16
CA ARG A 93 -8.74 -17.53 -7.03
C ARG A 93 -8.48 -18.95 -6.51
N THR A 94 -8.64 -19.31 -5.23
CA THR A 94 -8.30 -20.70 -4.81
C THR A 94 -8.95 -21.20 -3.52
N GLY A 95 -9.23 -22.52 -3.50
CA GLY A 95 -9.58 -23.32 -2.31
C GLY A 95 -8.36 -23.91 -1.56
N PRO A 96 -8.58 -24.71 -0.50
CA PRO A 96 -7.55 -25.18 0.45
C PRO A 96 -6.44 -26.07 -0.14
N ASP A 97 -6.66 -26.60 -1.33
CA ASP A 97 -5.80 -27.48 -2.12
C ASP A 97 -5.12 -26.75 -3.30
N ASN A 98 -5.16 -25.42 -3.32
CA ASN A 98 -4.76 -24.57 -4.45
C ASN A 98 -5.57 -24.79 -5.74
N ASN A 99 -6.78 -25.36 -5.67
CA ASN A 99 -7.63 -25.47 -6.85
C ASN A 99 -8.36 -24.14 -7.14
N LEU A 100 -8.29 -23.70 -8.40
CA LEU A 100 -9.01 -22.54 -8.93
C LEU A 100 -10.51 -22.83 -8.93
N LEU A 101 -11.25 -22.24 -7.98
CA LEU A 101 -12.70 -22.45 -7.84
C LEU A 101 -13.52 -21.53 -8.74
N VAL A 102 -13.02 -21.26 -9.96
CA VAL A 102 -13.70 -20.44 -10.96
C VAL A 102 -14.34 -21.38 -11.98
N SER A 103 -15.66 -21.30 -12.15
CA SER A 103 -16.40 -22.11 -13.12
C SER A 103 -17.66 -21.37 -13.60
N ASP A 104 -17.94 -21.46 -14.91
CA ASP A 104 -19.19 -21.00 -15.52
C ASP A 104 -20.44 -21.72 -14.95
N SER A 105 -20.22 -22.91 -14.37
CA SER A 105 -21.26 -23.72 -13.73
C SER A 105 -21.26 -23.61 -12.21
N TYR A 106 -20.48 -22.69 -11.62
CA TYR A 106 -20.31 -22.61 -10.16
C TYR A 106 -21.62 -22.45 -9.39
N ASN A 107 -22.50 -21.55 -9.85
CA ASN A 107 -23.83 -21.40 -9.29
C ASN A 107 -24.90 -21.38 -10.40
N PRO A 108 -25.69 -22.45 -10.57
CA PRO A 108 -26.68 -22.53 -11.63
C PRO A 108 -27.84 -21.52 -11.47
N GLN A 109 -28.08 -21.03 -10.24
CA GLN A 109 -29.11 -20.02 -9.98
C GLN A 109 -28.59 -18.58 -10.16
N LYS A 110 -27.27 -18.40 -10.13
CA LYS A 110 -26.59 -17.11 -10.28
C LYS A 110 -25.42 -17.27 -11.25
N PRO A 111 -25.69 -17.45 -12.56
CA PRO A 111 -24.66 -17.78 -13.55
C PRO A 111 -23.57 -16.70 -13.72
N TRP A 112 -23.82 -15.47 -13.26
CA TRP A 112 -22.81 -14.40 -13.20
C TRP A 112 -21.81 -14.57 -12.05
N LEU A 113 -22.08 -15.45 -11.08
CA LEU A 113 -21.21 -15.69 -9.93
C LEU A 113 -20.36 -16.92 -10.21
N LEU A 114 -19.11 -16.67 -10.64
CA LEU A 114 -18.20 -17.72 -11.13
C LEU A 114 -17.36 -18.37 -10.04
N SER A 115 -17.33 -17.82 -8.81
CA SER A 115 -16.48 -18.31 -7.72
C SER A 115 -17.05 -17.93 -6.33
N PRO A 116 -16.61 -18.57 -5.23
CA PRO A 116 -17.00 -18.17 -3.87
C PRO A 116 -16.47 -16.78 -3.46
N GLY A 117 -15.35 -16.32 -4.05
CA GLY A 117 -14.70 -15.05 -3.68
C GLY A 117 -15.23 -13.84 -4.44
N MET A 118 -14.40 -12.80 -4.57
CA MET A 118 -14.76 -11.59 -5.33
C MET A 118 -14.48 -11.75 -6.84
N TYR A 119 -13.80 -12.82 -7.22
CA TYR A 119 -13.53 -13.15 -8.62
C TYR A 119 -14.83 -13.36 -9.39
N GLY A 120 -15.10 -12.50 -10.37
CA GLY A 120 -16.30 -12.52 -11.21
C GLY A 120 -17.53 -11.82 -10.66
N LYS A 121 -17.47 -11.16 -9.48
CA LYS A 121 -18.59 -10.35 -8.98
C LYS A 121 -18.51 -8.93 -9.57
N THR A 122 -19.52 -8.54 -10.34
CA THR A 122 -19.73 -7.15 -10.83
C THR A 122 -20.62 -6.36 -9.88
#